data_AF-U6DXS5-F1
#
_entry.id   AF-U6DXS5-F1
#
_cell.length_a   1.000
_cell.length_b   1.000
_cell.length_c   1.000
_cell.angle_alpha   90.00
_cell.angle_beta   90.00
_cell.angle_gamma   90.00
#
_symmetry.space_group_name_H-M   'P 1'
#
loop_
_entity.id
_entity.type
_entity.pdbx_description
1 polymer ?
#
loop_
_entity_poly.entity_id
_entity_poly.type
_entity_poly.pdbx_seq_one_letter_code
_entity_poly.pdbx_strand_id
1 'polypeptide(L)'
;LDLCRDSEEVEAILNGDLESTEPLELHRHKASLSRVKLAIKYEVKKFVAHPNCQQQLLTIWYENLSGLREQTIAIKCLVVLVVALGLPFLAIGYWIAPCSRLGKILRSPFMKFVAHAASFIIFLGLLVFNASDRFEGITTLPNITVIDYPKQIFRVKTTQFTWTEMLIMVWVLGMMWSECKELWLEGPREYILQLWNVLDFGMLSIFIAAFTARFLAFLQATKAQQYVDSYVQESDLSEVTLPPEIQYFTYARDKWLPSDPQII
;
A
#
# COMPACT_ATOMS: atom_id res chain seq x y z
N LEU A 1 28.11 -1.11 -28.67
CA LEU A 1 28.45 -1.24 -27.24
C LEU A 1 29.62 -2.20 -27.05
N ASP A 2 29.77 -3.20 -27.94
CA ASP A 2 30.87 -4.18 -27.92
C ASP A 2 32.26 -3.57 -28.18
N LEU A 3 32.32 -2.41 -28.86
CA LEU A 3 33.58 -1.74 -29.20
C LEU A 3 34.06 -0.76 -28.14
N CYS A 4 33.27 -0.52 -27.09
CA CYS A 4 33.63 0.41 -26.03
C CYS A 4 34.77 -0.19 -25.19
N ARG A 5 35.81 0.60 -24.96
CA ARG A 5 37.01 0.17 -24.24
C ARG A 5 37.03 0.64 -22.80
N ASP A 6 36.47 1.82 -22.55
CA ASP A 6 36.50 2.47 -21.24
C ASP A 6 35.09 2.77 -20.70
N SER A 7 34.97 2.88 -19.37
CA SER A 7 33.69 3.17 -18.70
C SER A 7 33.10 4.53 -19.10
N GLU A 8 33.96 5.48 -19.47
CA GLU A 8 33.54 6.81 -19.95
C GLU A 8 32.82 6.73 -21.31
N GLU A 9 33.33 5.92 -22.25
CA GLU A 9 32.67 5.70 -23.55
C GLU A 9 31.30 5.02 -23.37
N VAL A 10 31.22 4.06 -22.44
CA VAL A 10 29.97 3.39 -22.11
C VAL A 10 28.98 4.37 -21.50
N GLU A 11 29.40 5.19 -20.53
CA GLU A 11 28.53 6.18 -19.88
C GLU A 11 28.02 7.24 -20.89
N ALA A 12 28.88 7.74 -21.77
CA ALA A 12 28.50 8.67 -22.83
C ALA A 12 27.47 8.05 -23.80
N ILE A 13 27.63 6.77 -24.15
CA ILE A 13 26.67 6.06 -25.00
C ILE A 13 25.33 5.84 -24.29
N LEU A 14 25.31 5.57 -22.98
CA LEU A 14 24.08 5.28 -22.24
C LEU A 14 23.29 6.55 -21.87
N ASN A 15 23.98 7.68 -21.64
CA ASN A 15 23.36 8.95 -21.24
C ASN A 15 23.06 9.89 -22.42
N GLY A 16 23.73 9.74 -23.57
CA GLY A 16 23.61 10.65 -24.71
C GLY A 16 24.41 11.95 -24.54
N ASP A 17 24.35 12.86 -25.53
CA ASP A 17 25.00 14.17 -25.42
C ASP A 17 24.32 15.02 -24.35
N LEU A 18 25.11 15.44 -23.36
CA LEU A 18 24.70 16.25 -22.21
C LEU A 18 24.99 17.75 -22.43
N GLU A 19 25.44 18.15 -23.61
CA GLU A 19 25.97 19.51 -23.88
C GLU A 19 24.94 20.65 -23.83
N SER A 20 23.64 20.35 -23.79
CA SER A 20 22.58 21.37 -23.84
C SER A 20 21.94 21.71 -22.48
N THR A 21 22.40 21.15 -21.37
CA THR A 21 21.73 21.30 -20.06
C THR A 21 22.60 22.07 -19.04
N GLU A 22 21.98 23.00 -18.31
CA GLU A 22 22.62 23.87 -17.30
C GLU A 22 23.48 23.10 -16.26
N PRO A 23 24.58 23.68 -15.75
CA PRO A 23 25.53 22.99 -14.86
C PRO A 23 24.91 22.50 -13.53
N LEU A 24 23.78 23.06 -13.10
CA LEU A 24 23.05 22.59 -11.91
C LEU A 24 22.32 21.25 -12.13
N GLU A 25 21.96 20.97 -13.38
CA GLU A 25 21.27 19.75 -13.81
C GLU A 25 22.25 18.60 -14.11
N LEU A 26 23.54 18.89 -14.36
CA LEU A 26 24.58 17.92 -14.70
C LEU A 26 24.78 16.82 -13.63
N HIS A 27 24.70 17.17 -12.34
CA HIS A 27 24.79 16.20 -11.24
C HIS A 27 23.55 15.30 -11.12
N ARG A 28 22.38 15.79 -11.54
CA ARG A 28 21.14 15.00 -11.62
C ARG A 28 21.10 14.16 -12.91
N HIS A 29 21.76 14.63 -13.96
CA HIS A 29 21.77 14.04 -15.30
C HIS A 29 22.81 12.96 -15.55
N LYS A 30 23.86 12.84 -14.71
CA LYS A 30 24.85 11.75 -14.80
C LYS A 30 24.21 10.34 -14.74
N ALA A 31 22.98 10.24 -14.25
CA ALA A 31 22.18 9.01 -14.18
C ALA A 31 20.84 9.08 -14.95
N SER A 32 20.68 9.99 -15.92
CA SER A 32 19.40 10.12 -16.64
C SER A 32 19.10 8.90 -17.52
N LEU A 33 20.15 8.14 -17.91
CA LEU A 33 20.09 6.91 -18.70
C LEU A 33 19.14 7.05 -19.89
N SER A 34 19.17 8.22 -20.54
CA SER A 34 18.17 8.65 -21.51
C SER A 34 18.04 7.68 -22.69
N ARG A 35 19.17 7.23 -23.25
CA ARG A 35 19.22 6.26 -24.35
C ARG A 35 18.81 4.86 -23.89
N VAL A 36 19.07 4.48 -22.64
CA VAL A 36 18.58 3.22 -22.08
C VAL A 36 17.06 3.24 -21.93
N LYS A 37 16.48 4.35 -21.42
CA LYS A 37 15.03 4.52 -21.34
C LYS A 37 14.37 4.47 -22.72
N LEU A 38 14.99 5.09 -23.72
CA LEU A 38 14.52 5.03 -25.11
C LEU A 38 14.61 3.61 -25.68
N ALA A 39 15.70 2.89 -25.41
CA ALA A 39 15.88 1.51 -25.83
C ALA A 39 14.86 0.57 -25.17
N ILE A 40 14.47 0.82 -23.91
CA ILE A 40 13.37 0.11 -23.23
C ILE A 40 12.04 0.41 -23.92
N LYS A 41 11.75 1.68 -24.19
CA LYS A 41 10.51 2.11 -24.86
C LYS A 41 10.33 1.48 -26.26
N TYR A 42 11.42 1.30 -27.01
CA TYR A 42 11.41 0.63 -28.31
C TYR A 42 11.73 -0.87 -28.24
N GLU A 43 11.72 -1.46 -27.05
CA GLU A 43 11.95 -2.90 -26.83
C GLU A 43 13.25 -3.44 -27.45
N VAL A 44 14.33 -2.67 -27.45
CA VAL A 44 15.64 -3.08 -27.97
C VAL A 44 16.35 -3.99 -26.95
N LYS A 45 15.82 -5.20 -26.78
CA LYS A 45 16.21 -6.16 -25.71
C LYS A 45 17.71 -6.47 -25.69
N LYS A 46 18.34 -6.64 -26.88
CA LYS A 46 19.77 -6.95 -26.99
C LYS A 46 20.68 -5.83 -26.48
N PHE A 47 20.27 -4.57 -26.64
CA PHE A 47 21.02 -3.41 -26.14
C PHE A 47 20.98 -3.35 -24.61
N VAL A 48 19.78 -3.50 -24.04
CA VAL A 48 19.58 -3.44 -22.58
C VAL A 48 20.24 -4.62 -21.89
N ALA A 49 20.13 -5.84 -22.44
CA ALA A 49 20.73 -7.05 -21.88
C ALA A 49 22.26 -7.15 -22.04
N HIS A 50 22.90 -6.20 -22.74
CA HIS A 50 24.33 -6.24 -22.99
C HIS A 50 25.13 -6.13 -21.67
N PRO A 51 26.22 -6.93 -21.47
CA PRO A 51 27.00 -6.93 -20.23
C PRO A 51 27.48 -5.54 -19.77
N ASN A 52 28.05 -4.73 -20.67
CA ASN A 52 28.48 -3.35 -20.35
C ASN A 52 27.31 -2.45 -19.86
N CYS A 53 26.12 -2.60 -20.45
CA CYS A 53 24.93 -1.87 -20.00
C CYS A 53 24.47 -2.35 -18.62
N GLN A 54 24.40 -3.68 -18.43
CA GLN A 54 24.00 -4.30 -17.17
C GLN A 54 24.96 -3.97 -16.02
N GLN A 55 26.27 -3.93 -16.28
CA GLN A 55 27.27 -3.55 -15.29
C GLN A 55 27.10 -2.10 -14.81
N GLN A 56 26.78 -1.18 -15.73
CA GLN A 56 26.48 0.20 -15.35
C GLN A 56 25.21 0.30 -14.51
N LEU A 57 24.14 -0.39 -14.92
CA LEU A 57 22.88 -0.43 -14.17
C LEU A 57 23.06 -1.03 -12.77
N LEU A 58 23.85 -2.11 -12.64
CA LEU A 58 24.17 -2.72 -11.35
C LEU A 58 24.98 -1.79 -10.43
N THR A 59 25.86 -0.98 -11.01
CA THR A 59 26.66 0.00 -10.25
C THR A 59 25.77 1.11 -9.68
N ILE A 60 24.78 1.56 -10.46
CA ILE A 60 23.76 2.52 -10.00
C ILE A 60 22.81 1.87 -8.98
N TRP A 61 22.42 0.61 -9.19
CA TRP A 61 21.49 -0.11 -8.33
C TRP A 61 22.02 -0.30 -6.90
N TYR A 62 23.30 -0.66 -6.77
CA TYR A 62 24.00 -0.84 -5.49
C TYR A 62 24.82 0.40 -5.09
N GLU A 63 24.48 1.59 -5.58
CA GLU A 63 25.13 2.84 -5.18
C GLU A 63 25.06 3.01 -3.66
N ASN A 64 26.17 3.39 -3.03
CA ASN A 64 26.33 3.45 -1.56
C ASN A 64 26.23 2.11 -0.81
N LEU A 65 26.12 0.99 -1.54
CA LEU A 65 26.03 -0.38 -1.02
C LEU A 65 26.95 -1.35 -1.79
N SER A 66 28.12 -0.88 -2.23
CA SER A 66 29.09 -1.69 -2.97
C SER A 66 29.47 -2.96 -2.22
N GLY A 67 29.61 -2.87 -0.89
CA GLY A 67 29.91 -4.01 -0.03
C GLY A 67 28.82 -5.09 -0.01
N LEU A 68 27.56 -4.76 -0.32
CA LEU A 68 26.44 -5.73 -0.38
C LEU A 68 26.37 -6.46 -1.73
N ARG A 69 26.88 -5.85 -2.81
CA ARG A 69 26.85 -6.40 -4.17
C ARG A 69 27.48 -7.79 -4.23
N GLU A 70 28.65 -7.94 -3.62
CA GLU A 70 29.47 -9.16 -3.64
C GLU A 70 29.12 -10.16 -2.51
N GLN A 71 28.13 -9.85 -1.67
CA GLN A 71 27.73 -10.74 -0.57
C GLN A 71 26.90 -11.93 -1.03
N THR A 72 26.90 -12.97 -0.19
CA THR A 72 26.07 -14.16 -0.37
C THR A 72 24.58 -13.82 -0.31
N ILE A 73 23.77 -14.68 -0.92
CA ILE A 73 22.30 -14.54 -0.92
C ILE A 73 21.76 -14.53 0.50
N ALA A 74 22.31 -15.36 1.40
CA ALA A 74 21.89 -15.41 2.80
C ALA A 74 22.02 -14.05 3.52
N ILE A 75 23.13 -13.34 3.30
CA ILE A 75 23.34 -11.99 3.86
C ILE A 75 22.34 -11.00 3.26
N LYS A 76 22.09 -11.07 1.94
CA LYS A 76 21.09 -10.23 1.28
C LYS A 76 19.69 -10.46 1.86
N CYS A 77 19.29 -11.72 2.07
CA CYS A 77 18.03 -12.08 2.71
C CYS A 77 17.94 -11.56 4.15
N LEU A 78 19.03 -11.68 4.93
CA LEU A 78 19.09 -11.15 6.29
C LEU A 78 18.91 -9.62 6.31
N VAL A 79 19.58 -8.92 5.40
CA VAL A 79 19.42 -7.46 5.25
C VAL A 79 17.97 -7.11 4.93
N VAL A 80 17.34 -7.80 3.97
CA VAL A 80 15.92 -7.59 3.61
C VAL A 80 15.02 -7.79 4.83
N LEU A 81 15.24 -8.84 5.62
CA LEU A 81 14.47 -9.12 6.83
C LEU A 81 14.64 -8.01 7.88
N VAL A 82 15.87 -7.59 8.16
CA VAL A 82 16.16 -6.50 9.12
C VAL A 82 15.52 -5.19 8.67
N VAL A 83 15.61 -4.85 7.38
CA VAL A 83 14.96 -3.65 6.83
C VAL A 83 13.44 -3.74 6.93
N ALA A 84 12.85 -4.91 6.67
CA ALA A 84 11.41 -5.11 6.77
C ALA A 84 10.91 -4.92 8.21
N LEU A 85 11.57 -5.51 9.19
CA LEU A 85 11.23 -5.36 10.61
C LEU A 85 11.52 -3.94 11.13
N GLY A 86 12.59 -3.31 10.62
CA GLY A 86 13.04 -1.99 11.03
C GLY A 86 12.37 -0.82 10.29
N LEU A 87 11.51 -1.09 9.30
CA LEU A 87 10.91 -0.08 8.43
C LEU A 87 10.28 1.12 9.16
N PRO A 88 9.48 0.97 10.24
CA PRO A 88 8.92 2.14 10.93
C PRO A 88 10.00 3.03 11.55
N PHE A 89 11.05 2.44 12.11
CA PHE A 89 12.17 3.19 12.70
C PHE A 89 13.02 3.88 11.63
N LEU A 90 13.25 3.19 10.50
CA LEU A 90 13.97 3.75 9.35
C LEU A 90 13.22 4.95 8.75
N ALA A 91 11.89 4.88 8.66
CA ALA A 91 11.06 5.98 8.19
C ALA A 91 11.16 7.21 9.10
N ILE A 92 11.07 7.02 10.43
CA ILE A 92 11.23 8.10 11.40
C ILE A 92 12.64 8.71 11.32
N GLY A 93 13.67 7.87 11.26
CA GLY A 93 15.06 8.32 11.14
C GLY A 93 15.31 9.13 9.86
N TYR A 94 14.72 8.71 8.74
CA TYR A 94 14.79 9.44 7.48
C TYR A 94 14.09 10.81 7.56
N TRP A 95 12.93 10.87 8.22
CA TRP A 95 12.19 12.12 8.39
C TRP A 95 12.92 13.14 9.28
N ILE A 96 13.53 12.69 10.37
CA ILE A 96 14.25 13.54 11.32
C ILE A 96 15.61 14.00 10.75
N ALA A 97 16.36 13.10 10.13
CA ALA A 97 17.73 13.36 9.69
C ALA A 97 18.00 12.85 8.27
N PRO A 98 17.40 13.48 7.24
CA PRO A 98 17.52 13.02 5.85
C PRO A 98 18.96 13.11 5.30
N CYS A 99 19.80 13.98 5.86
CA CYS A 99 21.20 14.17 5.45
C CYS A 99 22.18 13.20 6.14
N SER A 100 21.70 12.31 7.01
CA SER A 100 22.53 11.32 7.71
C SER A 100 23.13 10.29 6.76
N ARG A 101 24.17 9.55 7.21
CA ARG A 101 24.74 8.43 6.46
C ARG A 101 23.67 7.38 6.13
N LEU A 102 22.77 7.10 7.08
CA LEU A 102 21.63 6.20 6.89
C LEU A 102 20.64 6.75 5.87
N GLY A 103 20.35 8.06 5.89
CA GLY A 103 19.48 8.70 4.90
C GLY A 103 20.01 8.62 3.47
N LYS A 104 21.33 8.75 3.29
CA LYS A 104 21.99 8.53 1.99
C LYS A 104 21.87 7.08 1.51
N ILE A 105 22.06 6.11 2.40
CA ILE A 105 21.89 4.68 2.08
C ILE A 105 20.43 4.36 1.71
N LEU A 106 19.45 4.86 2.46
CA LEU A 106 18.02 4.66 2.18
C LEU A 106 17.56 5.25 0.84
N ARG A 107 18.28 6.24 0.32
CA ARG A 107 17.98 6.86 -0.97
C ARG A 107 18.41 5.99 -2.16
N SER A 108 19.25 4.97 -1.93
CA SER A 108 19.69 4.04 -2.98
C SER A 108 18.52 3.28 -3.62
N PRO A 109 18.59 2.93 -4.92
CA PRO A 109 17.52 2.22 -5.61
C PRO A 109 17.15 0.89 -4.95
N PHE A 110 18.16 0.12 -4.54
CA PHE A 110 17.96 -1.16 -3.85
C PHE A 110 17.18 -0.99 -2.54
N MET A 111 17.55 -0.03 -1.68
CA MET A 111 16.86 0.16 -0.40
C MET A 111 15.42 0.62 -0.57
N LYS A 112 15.15 1.46 -1.59
CA LYS A 112 13.77 1.82 -1.94
C LYS A 112 12.97 0.59 -2.34
N PHE A 113 13.51 -0.25 -3.22
CA PHE A 113 12.87 -1.50 -3.63
C PHE A 113 12.56 -2.40 -2.41
N VAL A 114 13.53 -2.61 -1.53
CA VAL A 114 13.35 -3.41 -0.31
C VAL A 114 12.28 -2.79 0.60
N ALA A 115 12.28 -1.48 0.78
CA ALA A 115 11.29 -0.79 1.60
C ALA A 115 9.86 -0.92 1.02
N HIS A 116 9.70 -0.77 -0.30
CA HIS A 116 8.41 -0.99 -0.97
C HIS A 116 7.93 -2.44 -0.83
N ALA A 117 8.79 -3.41 -1.11
CA ALA A 117 8.47 -4.83 -0.97
C ALA A 117 8.10 -5.20 0.47
N ALA A 118 8.88 -4.72 1.45
CA ALA A 118 8.60 -4.93 2.86
C ALA A 118 7.27 -4.31 3.29
N SER A 119 6.99 -3.07 2.86
CA SER A 119 5.72 -2.40 3.13
C SER A 119 4.53 -3.21 2.60
N PHE A 120 4.66 -3.80 1.41
CA PHE A 120 3.60 -4.64 0.83
C PHE A 120 3.42 -5.96 1.59
N ILE A 121 4.52 -6.61 2.01
CA ILE A 121 4.46 -7.83 2.84
C ILE A 121 3.77 -7.56 4.18
N ILE A 122 4.10 -6.43 4.84
CA ILE A 122 3.45 -6.03 6.10
C ILE A 122 1.96 -5.80 5.88
N PHE A 123 1.57 -5.14 4.78
CA PHE A 123 0.17 -4.93 4.43
C PHE A 123 -0.58 -6.27 4.27
N LEU A 124 -0.02 -7.24 3.55
CA LEU A 124 -0.59 -8.60 3.46
C LEU A 124 -0.69 -9.27 4.84
N GLY A 125 0.33 -9.11 5.68
CA GLY A 125 0.31 -9.60 7.06
C GLY A 125 -0.81 -8.99 7.90
N LEU A 126 -1.07 -7.69 7.75
CA LEU A 126 -2.19 -7.01 8.41
C LEU A 126 -3.55 -7.54 7.95
N LEU A 127 -3.72 -7.84 6.65
CA LEU A 127 -4.94 -8.47 6.14
C LEU A 127 -5.16 -9.87 6.73
N VAL A 128 -4.11 -10.69 6.79
CA VAL A 128 -4.17 -12.03 7.39
C VAL A 128 -4.47 -11.93 8.89
N PHE A 129 -3.85 -11.00 9.59
CA PHE A 129 -4.10 -10.76 11.01
C PHE A 129 -5.52 -10.24 11.28
N ASN A 130 -6.06 -9.38 10.42
CA ASN A 130 -7.46 -8.97 10.54
C ASN A 130 -8.45 -10.14 10.33
N ALA A 131 -8.05 -11.15 9.54
CA ALA A 131 -8.84 -12.36 9.33
C ALA A 131 -8.61 -13.45 10.40
N SER A 132 -7.56 -13.36 11.22
CA SER A 132 -7.11 -14.48 12.06
C SER A 132 -8.09 -14.84 13.18
N ASP A 133 -8.86 -13.87 13.68
CA ASP A 133 -9.86 -14.10 14.74
C ASP A 133 -10.94 -15.14 14.35
N ARG A 134 -11.05 -15.46 13.06
CA ARG A 134 -12.03 -16.41 12.51
C ARG A 134 -11.44 -17.77 12.16
N PHE A 135 -10.16 -18.01 12.38
CA PHE A 135 -9.50 -19.27 12.01
C PHE A 135 -9.96 -20.47 12.84
N GLU A 136 -10.31 -20.28 14.11
CA GLU A 136 -10.87 -21.34 14.97
C GLU A 136 -12.38 -21.57 14.75
N GLY A 137 -13.00 -20.81 13.83
CA GLY A 137 -14.43 -20.86 13.55
C GLY A 137 -15.24 -19.87 14.39
N ILE A 138 -16.50 -19.67 13.99
CA ILE A 138 -17.41 -18.74 14.69
C ILE A 138 -18.10 -19.49 15.82
N THR A 139 -17.99 -18.98 17.05
CA THR A 139 -18.53 -19.63 18.26
C THR A 139 -20.04 -19.47 18.42
N THR A 140 -20.65 -18.46 17.80
CA THR A 140 -22.07 -18.12 17.92
C THR A 140 -22.83 -18.39 16.62
N LEU A 141 -24.07 -18.89 16.72
CA LEU A 141 -24.91 -19.10 15.54
C LEU A 141 -25.33 -17.76 14.89
N PRO A 142 -25.52 -17.70 13.55
CA PRO A 142 -25.86 -16.46 12.85
C PRO A 142 -27.19 -15.80 13.23
N ASN A 143 -28.10 -16.54 13.87
CA ASN A 143 -29.42 -16.09 14.33
C ASN A 143 -29.44 -15.59 15.78
N ILE A 144 -28.33 -15.73 16.53
CA ILE A 144 -28.22 -15.30 17.92
C ILE A 144 -27.50 -13.94 17.96
N THR A 145 -28.11 -12.97 18.63
CA THR A 145 -27.47 -11.68 18.92
C THR A 145 -26.80 -11.71 20.30
N VAL A 146 -25.57 -11.20 20.37
CA VAL A 146 -24.82 -11.08 21.63
C VAL A 146 -24.40 -9.64 21.83
N ILE A 147 -25.03 -8.96 22.79
CA ILE A 147 -24.77 -7.57 23.17
C ILE A 147 -23.95 -7.50 24.45
N ASP A 148 -23.15 -6.44 24.62
CA ASP A 148 -22.30 -6.27 25.80
C ASP A 148 -23.06 -5.66 26.98
N TYR A 149 -24.06 -4.82 26.68
CA TYR A 149 -24.96 -4.22 27.65
C TYR A 149 -26.38 -4.12 27.05
N PRO A 150 -27.44 -4.17 27.87
CA PRO A 150 -28.81 -4.34 27.40
C PRO A 150 -29.35 -3.16 26.55
N LYS A 151 -28.76 -1.96 26.68
CA LYS A 151 -29.11 -0.78 25.87
C LYS A 151 -28.33 -0.68 24.54
N GLN A 152 -27.45 -1.63 24.23
CA GLN A 152 -26.64 -1.60 23.00
C GLN A 152 -27.41 -2.15 21.80
N ILE A 153 -27.41 -1.42 20.69
CA ILE A 153 -27.85 -1.93 19.40
C ILE A 153 -26.81 -2.92 18.86
N PHE A 154 -27.25 -4.13 18.56
CA PHE A 154 -26.41 -5.22 18.04
C PHE A 154 -25.56 -4.79 16.82
N ARG A 155 -26.11 -3.94 15.95
CA ARG A 155 -25.40 -3.46 14.76
C ARG A 155 -24.14 -2.63 15.07
N VAL A 156 -24.10 -1.89 16.17
CA VAL A 156 -22.92 -1.09 16.52
C VAL A 156 -21.73 -2.00 16.81
N LYS A 157 -21.97 -3.09 17.52
CA LYS A 157 -20.92 -4.07 17.88
C LYS A 157 -20.32 -4.77 16.66
N THR A 158 -21.11 -5.00 15.61
CA THR A 158 -20.67 -5.72 14.40
C THR A 158 -20.02 -4.81 13.35
N THR A 159 -20.33 -3.50 13.38
CA THR A 159 -19.88 -2.51 12.38
C THR A 159 -18.77 -1.58 12.88
N GLN A 160 -18.43 -1.63 14.18
CA GLN A 160 -17.32 -0.86 14.73
C GLN A 160 -15.98 -1.20 14.08
N PHE A 161 -15.15 -0.17 13.87
CA PHE A 161 -13.82 -0.33 13.29
C PHE A 161 -12.81 -0.79 14.34
N THR A 162 -12.00 -1.78 13.98
CA THR A 162 -10.86 -2.21 14.82
C THR A 162 -9.61 -1.40 14.49
N TRP A 163 -8.65 -1.36 15.40
CA TRP A 163 -7.36 -0.69 15.17
C TRP A 163 -6.63 -1.23 13.92
N THR A 164 -6.77 -2.52 13.62
CA THR A 164 -6.17 -3.14 12.43
C THR A 164 -6.84 -2.64 11.15
N GLU A 165 -8.18 -2.54 11.14
CA GLU A 165 -8.93 -1.95 10.02
C GLU A 165 -8.55 -0.49 9.78
N MET A 166 -8.39 0.31 10.84
CA MET A 166 -7.92 1.69 10.72
C MET A 166 -6.54 1.79 10.07
N LEU A 167 -5.60 0.92 10.45
CA LEU A 167 -4.28 0.86 9.84
C LEU A 167 -4.35 0.45 8.36
N ILE A 168 -5.16 -0.54 8.02
CA ILE A 168 -5.38 -0.98 6.62
C ILE A 168 -5.94 0.18 5.79
N MET A 169 -6.92 0.93 6.31
CA MET A 169 -7.50 2.09 5.61
C MET A 169 -6.46 3.17 5.32
N VAL A 170 -5.63 3.53 6.32
CA VAL A 170 -4.53 4.49 6.13
C VAL A 170 -3.55 3.99 5.06
N TRP A 171 -3.26 2.69 5.05
CA TRP A 171 -2.37 2.07 4.07
C TRP A 171 -2.91 2.14 2.64
N VAL A 172 -4.18 1.77 2.44
CA VAL A 172 -4.85 1.82 1.14
C VAL A 172 -4.91 3.25 0.60
N LEU A 173 -5.18 4.24 1.45
CA LEU A 173 -5.14 5.65 1.05
C LEU A 173 -3.74 6.09 0.59
N GLY A 174 -2.69 5.60 1.27
CA GLY A 174 -1.31 5.85 0.86
C GLY A 174 -0.95 5.23 -0.49
N MET A 175 -1.39 4.00 -0.75
CA MET A 175 -1.22 3.33 -2.04
C MET A 175 -1.99 4.06 -3.15
N MET A 176 -3.25 4.42 -2.92
CA MET A 176 -4.06 5.19 -3.87
C MET A 176 -3.42 6.55 -4.19
N TRP A 177 -2.89 7.25 -3.18
CA TRP A 177 -2.17 8.50 -3.42
C TRP A 177 -0.91 8.31 -4.28
N SER A 178 -0.22 7.17 -4.15
CA SER A 178 0.91 6.84 -5.01
C SER A 178 0.47 6.63 -6.47
N GLU A 179 -0.57 5.82 -6.68
CA GLU A 179 -1.16 5.57 -8.01
C GLU A 179 -1.65 6.85 -8.68
N CYS A 180 -2.33 7.74 -7.94
CA CYS A 180 -2.78 9.01 -8.48
C CYS A 180 -1.60 9.88 -8.95
N LYS A 181 -0.47 9.86 -8.23
CA LYS A 181 0.73 10.59 -8.67
C LYS A 181 1.35 9.97 -9.91
N GLU A 182 1.40 8.64 -10.00
CA GLU A 182 1.92 7.95 -11.19
C GLU A 182 1.06 8.26 -12.43
N LEU A 183 -0.26 8.12 -12.30
CA LEU A 183 -1.23 8.48 -13.34
C LEU A 183 -1.07 9.94 -13.80
N TRP A 184 -0.84 10.86 -12.85
CA TRP A 184 -0.64 12.28 -13.17
C TRP A 184 0.68 12.55 -13.90
N LEU A 185 1.75 11.84 -13.53
CA LEU A 185 3.09 12.05 -14.10
C LEU A 185 3.26 11.38 -15.47
N GLU A 186 2.73 10.17 -15.65
CA GLU A 186 2.84 9.42 -16.91
C GLU A 186 1.79 9.84 -17.94
N GLY A 187 0.61 10.25 -17.46
CA GLY A 187 -0.55 10.54 -18.28
C GLY A 187 -1.46 9.33 -18.48
N PRO A 188 -2.76 9.54 -18.73
CA PRO A 188 -3.76 8.48 -18.73
C PRO A 188 -3.61 7.47 -19.88
N ARG A 189 -3.04 7.89 -21.02
CA ARG A 189 -2.89 7.02 -22.18
C ARG A 189 -1.81 5.96 -21.94
N GLU A 190 -0.62 6.39 -21.54
CA GLU A 190 0.49 5.51 -21.21
C GLU A 190 0.14 4.59 -20.03
N TYR A 191 -0.55 5.11 -19.01
CA TYR A 191 -0.99 4.32 -17.84
C TYR A 191 -1.92 3.16 -18.22
N ILE A 192 -2.95 3.39 -19.05
CA ILE A 192 -3.92 2.35 -19.44
C ILE A 192 -3.29 1.29 -20.37
N LEU A 193 -2.26 1.65 -21.12
CA LEU A 193 -1.53 0.68 -21.95
C LEU A 193 -0.81 -0.38 -21.10
N GLN A 194 -0.44 -0.04 -19.86
CA GLN A 194 0.12 -0.97 -18.90
C GLN A 194 -1.01 -1.66 -18.11
N LEU A 195 -1.37 -2.88 -18.51
CA LEU A 195 -2.48 -3.63 -17.90
C LEU A 195 -2.31 -3.84 -16.38
N TRP A 196 -1.07 -3.94 -15.90
CA TRP A 196 -0.76 -4.04 -14.47
C TRP A 196 -1.20 -2.81 -13.68
N ASN A 197 -1.03 -1.62 -14.24
CA ASN A 197 -1.44 -0.37 -13.60
C ASN A 197 -2.98 -0.29 -13.47
N VAL A 198 -3.69 -0.76 -14.51
CA VAL A 198 -5.17 -0.87 -14.46
C VAL A 198 -5.62 -1.87 -13.39
N LEU A 199 -4.92 -2.99 -13.23
CA LEU A 199 -5.20 -3.99 -12.20
C LEU A 199 -5.00 -3.40 -10.81
N ASP A 200 -3.88 -2.72 -10.57
CA ASP A 200 -3.56 -2.11 -9.28
C ASP A 200 -4.57 -1.02 -8.90
N PHE A 201 -4.92 -0.13 -9.85
CA PHE A 201 -5.96 0.86 -9.65
C PHE A 201 -7.34 0.23 -9.36
N GLY A 202 -7.69 -0.83 -10.08
CA GLY A 202 -8.94 -1.57 -9.89
C GLY A 202 -9.03 -2.23 -8.50
N MET A 203 -7.96 -2.91 -8.07
CA MET A 203 -7.86 -3.50 -6.73
C MET A 203 -8.04 -2.45 -5.64
N LEU A 204 -7.32 -1.32 -5.72
CA LEU A 204 -7.43 -0.25 -4.72
C LEU A 204 -8.81 0.40 -4.71
N SER A 205 -9.45 0.53 -5.87
CA SER A 205 -10.82 1.03 -5.99
C SER A 205 -11.83 0.11 -5.29
N ILE A 206 -11.66 -1.21 -5.40
CA ILE A 206 -12.50 -2.19 -4.69
C ILE A 206 -12.32 -2.07 -3.18
N PHE A 207 -11.09 -1.92 -2.68
CA PHE A 207 -10.85 -1.68 -1.25
C PHE A 207 -11.57 -0.42 -0.75
N ILE A 208 -11.44 0.71 -1.47
CA ILE A 208 -12.09 1.97 -1.10
C ILE A 208 -13.61 1.83 -1.11
N ALA A 209 -14.17 1.15 -2.11
CA ALA A 209 -15.61 0.90 -2.20
C ALA A 209 -16.11 0.07 -1.00
N ALA A 210 -15.43 -1.02 -0.66
CA ALA A 210 -15.77 -1.88 0.47
C ALA A 210 -15.69 -1.12 1.82
N PHE A 211 -14.64 -0.33 2.03
CA PHE A 211 -14.54 0.51 3.23
C PHE A 211 -15.61 1.60 3.28
N THR A 212 -15.98 2.17 2.15
CA THR A 212 -17.06 3.17 2.06
C THR A 212 -18.41 2.55 2.43
N ALA A 213 -18.73 1.36 1.91
CA ALA A 213 -19.96 0.64 2.25
C ALA A 213 -20.02 0.33 3.75
N ARG A 214 -18.92 -0.18 4.33
CA ARG A 214 -18.79 -0.43 5.77
C ARG A 214 -18.92 0.84 6.61
N PHE A 215 -18.34 1.95 6.17
CA PHE A 215 -18.46 3.24 6.84
C PHE A 215 -19.91 3.75 6.83
N LEU A 216 -20.64 3.59 5.71
CA LEU A 216 -22.07 3.92 5.65
C LEU A 216 -22.90 3.05 6.59
N ALA A 217 -22.62 1.74 6.67
CA ALA A 217 -23.28 0.84 7.63
C ALA A 217 -23.04 1.29 9.09
N PHE A 218 -21.80 1.66 9.41
CA PHE A 218 -21.43 2.18 10.72
C PHE A 218 -22.16 3.51 11.06
N LEU A 219 -22.26 4.44 10.10
CA LEU A 219 -23.00 5.69 10.30
C LEU A 219 -24.49 5.47 10.58
N GLN A 220 -25.10 4.48 9.93
CA GLN A 220 -26.51 4.15 10.18
C GLN A 220 -26.69 3.52 11.57
N ALA A 221 -25.81 2.58 11.95
CA ALA A 221 -25.84 1.94 13.26
C ALA A 221 -25.62 2.94 14.41
N THR A 222 -24.68 3.87 14.25
CA THR A 222 -24.40 4.92 15.25
C THR A 222 -25.56 5.91 15.39
N LYS A 223 -26.20 6.31 14.29
CA LYS A 223 -27.43 7.12 14.35
C LYS A 223 -28.56 6.41 15.08
N ALA A 224 -28.74 5.10 14.83
CA ALA A 224 -29.74 4.31 15.54
C ALA A 224 -29.43 4.24 17.05
N GLN A 225 -28.16 4.08 17.44
CA GLN A 225 -27.77 4.06 18.85
C GLN A 225 -28.02 5.41 19.52
N GLN A 226 -27.66 6.52 18.86
CA GLN A 226 -27.93 7.86 19.36
C GLN A 226 -29.43 8.11 19.57
N TYR A 227 -30.28 7.59 18.70
CA TYR A 227 -31.74 7.63 18.88
C TYR A 227 -32.17 6.86 20.13
N VAL A 228 -31.70 5.63 20.31
CA VAL A 228 -32.01 4.84 21.51
C VAL A 228 -31.53 5.54 22.78
N ASP A 229 -30.31 6.08 22.77
CA ASP A 229 -29.74 6.74 23.95
C ASP A 229 -30.49 8.01 24.35
N SER A 230 -31.07 8.74 23.39
CA SER A 230 -31.79 9.99 23.62
C SER A 230 -33.28 9.83 23.92
N TYR A 231 -33.96 8.87 23.30
CA TYR A 231 -35.42 8.74 23.40
C TYR A 231 -35.90 7.56 24.25
N VAL A 232 -35.06 6.54 24.49
CA VAL A 232 -35.42 5.38 25.31
C VAL A 232 -34.91 5.59 26.73
N GLN A 233 -35.84 5.74 27.68
CA GLN A 233 -35.53 5.91 29.10
C GLN A 233 -35.24 4.58 29.82
N GLU A 234 -35.79 3.47 29.31
CA GLU A 234 -35.60 2.14 29.88
C GLU A 234 -34.14 1.66 29.81
N SER A 235 -33.77 0.81 30.76
CA SER A 235 -32.43 0.23 30.85
C SER A 235 -32.19 -0.92 29.87
N ASP A 236 -33.26 -1.57 29.40
CA ASP A 236 -33.19 -2.69 28.45
C ASP A 236 -34.00 -2.41 27.18
N LEU A 237 -33.37 -2.65 26.03
CA LEU A 237 -33.99 -2.58 24.71
C LEU A 237 -35.06 -3.64 24.49
N SER A 238 -35.00 -4.76 25.22
CA SER A 238 -35.95 -5.87 25.07
C SER A 238 -37.36 -5.54 25.59
N GLU A 239 -37.46 -4.57 26.51
CA GLU A 239 -38.70 -4.18 27.19
C GLU A 239 -39.51 -3.14 26.40
N VAL A 240 -38.91 -2.53 25.36
CA VAL A 240 -39.51 -1.43 24.59
C VAL A 240 -39.70 -1.82 23.14
N THR A 241 -40.88 -1.50 22.59
CA THR A 241 -41.12 -1.63 21.15
C THR A 241 -40.56 -0.41 20.42
N LEU A 242 -39.52 -0.60 19.60
CA LEU A 242 -38.90 0.48 18.83
C LEU A 242 -39.66 0.74 17.51
N PRO A 243 -39.50 1.93 16.91
CA PRO A 243 -39.93 2.18 15.54
C PRO A 243 -39.32 1.16 14.58
N PRO A 244 -40.04 0.68 13.54
CA PRO A 244 -39.57 -0.37 12.64
C PRO A 244 -38.19 -0.10 12.00
N GLU A 245 -37.90 1.17 11.69
CA GLU A 245 -36.63 1.61 11.11
C GLU A 245 -35.44 1.40 12.06
N ILE A 246 -35.65 1.60 13.37
CA ILE A 246 -34.61 1.42 14.40
C ILE A 246 -34.55 -0.06 14.83
N GLN A 247 -35.71 -0.72 14.88
CA GLN A 247 -35.83 -2.15 15.20
C GLN A 247 -35.01 -3.02 14.21
N TYR A 248 -34.90 -2.63 12.94
CA TYR A 248 -34.07 -3.34 11.96
C TYR A 248 -32.62 -3.56 12.45
N PHE A 249 -32.04 -2.58 13.13
CA PHE A 249 -30.65 -2.66 13.61
C PHE A 249 -30.45 -3.58 14.82
N THR A 250 -31.53 -4.09 15.43
CA THR A 250 -31.44 -5.09 16.50
C THR A 250 -31.45 -6.53 15.99
N TYR A 251 -31.78 -6.74 14.71
CA TYR A 251 -31.91 -8.08 14.14
C TYR A 251 -30.58 -8.78 13.85
N ALA A 252 -30.60 -10.11 14.00
CA ALA A 252 -29.55 -11.01 13.57
C ALA A 252 -29.49 -11.16 12.04
N ARG A 253 -28.44 -11.82 11.55
CA ARG A 253 -28.07 -11.85 10.13
C ARG A 253 -29.12 -12.50 9.23
N ASP A 254 -29.96 -13.38 9.77
CA ASP A 254 -31.04 -14.08 9.06
C ASP A 254 -32.16 -13.15 8.56
N LYS A 255 -32.28 -11.94 9.14
CA LYS A 255 -33.32 -10.97 8.79
C LYS A 255 -32.79 -9.73 8.07
N TRP A 256 -31.52 -9.73 7.68
CA TRP A 256 -30.92 -8.59 6.98
C TRP A 256 -31.46 -8.49 5.55
N LEU A 257 -31.64 -7.25 5.09
CA LEU A 257 -32.03 -6.99 3.71
C LEU A 257 -30.90 -7.41 2.77
N PRO A 258 -31.19 -7.98 1.58
CA PRO A 258 -30.17 -8.36 0.62
C PRO A 258 -29.29 -7.19 0.12
N SER A 259 -29.82 -5.97 0.17
CA SER A 259 -29.15 -4.73 -0.23
C SER A 259 -28.40 -4.04 0.92
N ASP A 260 -28.23 -4.71 2.05
CA ASP A 260 -27.61 -4.11 3.24
C ASP A 260 -26.12 -3.77 2.96
N PRO A 261 -25.66 -2.53 3.25
CA PRO A 261 -24.28 -2.11 2.98
C PRO A 261 -23.19 -2.94 3.69
N GLN A 262 -23.53 -3.73 4.71
CA GLN A 262 -22.58 -4.65 5.36
C GLN A 262 -22.37 -5.96 4.59
N ILE A 263 -23.29 -6.28 3.66
CA ILE A 263 -23.22 -7.47 2.81
C ILE A 263 -22.44 -7.17 1.52
N ILE A 264 -22.58 -5.94 1.02
CA ILE A 264 -21.85 -5.40 -0.14
C ILE A 264 -20.36 -5.26 0.20
#